data_AF-A0A0H2S9S4-F1
#
_entry.id   AF-A0A0H2S9S4-F1
#
_cell.length_a   1.000
_cell.length_b   1.000
_cell.length_c   1.000
_cell.angle_alpha   90.00
_cell.angle_beta   90.00
_cell.angle_gamma   90.00
#
_symmetry.space_group_name_H-M   'P 1'
#
loop_
_entity.id
_entity.type
_entity.pdbx_description
1 polymer ?
#
loop_
_entity_poly.entity_id
_entity_poly.type
_entity_poly.pdbx_seq_one_letter_code
_entity_poly.pdbx_strand_id
1 'polypeptide(L)'
;MNIEKNYAKEFEMIEKAYEQAGGDISNLLSKDIVSIIISGDRILGKNTVDGITINVKSAENGKVEYEMIIEDNLKLDKPIHMCVGFLKKQGEQYIKSTYKIGKNCDIKFLSHCSFPFGKIHHKMESEMYIDENSVVFMEDEHFHNEKDGIFLETYYYTKVSKNSVFDSRFKLTKSRAGNLKIHMTVDLDEDAKALLESKVWGKNDDKIEIKEIVNLNGEKSSGIAKTYVFAQDSTNAEVINEAYGNAPYSKGHIECTEISKGSNVHVSTIPILRVNNDLAELTHEASVGRVNPQQLETLMAKGLTEDEATELIIKGILK
;
A
#
# COMPACT_ATOMS: atom_id res chain seq x y z
N MET A 1 -15.67 -7.08 21.36
CA MET A 1 -15.29 -8.26 20.56
C MET A 1 -15.08 -9.44 21.50
N ASN A 2 -15.63 -10.63 21.23
CA ASN A 2 -15.30 -11.83 22.00
C ASN A 2 -14.05 -12.46 21.34
N ILE A 3 -12.87 -12.19 21.89
CA ILE A 3 -11.63 -12.83 21.46
C ILE A 3 -11.56 -14.19 22.17
N GLU A 4 -11.45 -15.27 21.41
CA GLU A 4 -11.23 -16.59 22.00
C GLU A 4 -9.95 -16.58 22.85
N LYS A 5 -10.02 -17.12 24.09
CA LYS A 5 -8.93 -17.09 25.10
C LYS A 5 -7.56 -17.57 24.59
N ASN A 6 -7.52 -18.38 23.52
CA ASN A 6 -6.28 -18.90 22.95
C ASN A 6 -5.52 -17.90 22.06
N TYR A 7 -6.11 -16.73 21.73
CA TYR A 7 -5.53 -15.78 20.78
C TYR A 7 -5.19 -14.40 21.38
N ALA A 8 -5.32 -14.25 22.71
CA ALA A 8 -5.01 -13.00 23.40
C ALA A 8 -3.59 -12.48 23.10
N LYS A 9 -2.59 -13.38 23.01
CA LYS A 9 -1.21 -13.00 22.66
C LYS A 9 -1.04 -12.54 21.22
N GLU A 10 -1.78 -13.14 20.28
CA GLU A 10 -1.70 -12.74 18.88
C GLU A 10 -2.34 -11.36 18.68
N PHE A 11 -3.47 -11.15 19.34
CA PHE A 11 -4.15 -9.87 19.36
C PHE A 11 -3.31 -8.76 20.01
N GLU A 12 -2.69 -9.02 21.18
CA GLU A 12 -1.76 -8.07 21.83
C GLU A 12 -0.57 -7.68 20.93
N MET A 13 -0.11 -8.61 20.08
CA MET A 13 0.98 -8.32 19.14
C MET A 13 0.50 -7.51 17.94
N ILE A 14 -0.70 -7.77 17.44
CA ILE A 14 -1.34 -6.97 16.39
C ILE A 14 -1.61 -5.55 16.91
N GLU A 15 -2.07 -5.42 18.16
CA GLU A 15 -2.24 -4.14 18.85
C GLU A 15 -0.92 -3.36 18.94
N LYS A 16 0.16 -3.99 19.41
CA LYS A 16 1.49 -3.35 19.48
C LYS A 16 2.02 -2.96 18.11
N ALA A 17 1.84 -3.83 17.12
CA ALA A 17 2.27 -3.53 15.76
C ALA A 17 1.47 -2.38 15.16
N TYR A 18 0.17 -2.34 15.44
CA TYR A 18 -0.71 -1.25 15.05
C TYR A 18 -0.29 0.07 15.71
N GLU A 19 0.07 0.09 17.00
CA GLU A 19 0.67 1.28 17.64
C GLU A 19 2.00 1.69 17.02
N GLN A 20 2.87 0.73 16.68
CA GLN A 20 4.15 1.00 16.01
C GLN A 20 3.96 1.56 14.59
N ALA A 21 2.92 1.11 13.90
CA ALA A 21 2.44 1.71 12.66
C ALA A 21 1.76 3.07 12.89
N GLY A 22 1.54 3.49 14.14
CA GLY A 22 1.00 4.82 14.48
C GLY A 22 -0.53 4.85 14.62
N GLY A 23 -1.17 3.69 14.69
CA GLY A 23 -2.58 3.53 14.99
C GLY A 23 -2.91 3.66 16.48
N ASP A 24 -4.15 4.05 16.79
CA ASP A 24 -4.67 4.17 18.16
C ASP A 24 -5.59 2.99 18.52
N ILE A 25 -5.14 2.11 19.42
CA ILE A 25 -5.81 0.86 19.82
C ILE A 25 -7.24 1.11 20.30
N SER A 26 -7.50 2.26 20.93
CA SER A 26 -8.82 2.57 21.49
C SER A 26 -9.94 2.53 20.43
N ASN A 27 -9.59 2.76 19.17
CA ASN A 27 -10.50 2.68 18.04
C ASN A 27 -10.65 1.24 17.50
N LEU A 28 -9.61 0.40 17.53
CA LEU A 28 -9.64 -0.94 16.92
C LEU A 28 -10.68 -1.89 17.55
N LEU A 29 -11.06 -1.64 18.81
CA LEU A 29 -11.94 -2.50 19.62
C LEU A 29 -13.40 -2.04 19.69
N SER A 30 -13.76 -0.92 19.06
CA SER A 30 -15.12 -0.39 19.14
C SER A 30 -16.09 -1.22 18.29
N LYS A 31 -17.31 -1.43 18.79
CA LYS A 31 -18.32 -2.28 18.13
C LYS A 31 -18.86 -1.69 16.83
N ASP A 32 -18.68 -0.40 16.62
CA ASP A 32 -19.12 0.36 15.45
C ASP A 32 -18.03 0.49 14.38
N ILE A 33 -16.87 -0.16 14.57
CA ILE A 33 -15.79 -0.19 13.58
C ILE A 33 -15.81 -1.52 12.84
N VAL A 34 -15.87 -1.48 11.51
CA VAL A 34 -15.71 -2.66 10.67
C VAL A 34 -14.25 -3.09 10.70
N SER A 35 -14.01 -4.37 10.95
CA SER A 35 -12.66 -4.90 11.01
C SER A 35 -12.58 -6.35 10.55
N ILE A 36 -11.45 -6.72 9.96
CA ILE A 36 -11.04 -8.10 9.77
C ILE A 36 -9.59 -8.25 10.27
N ILE A 37 -9.36 -9.27 11.08
CA ILE A 37 -8.06 -9.54 11.71
C ILE A 37 -7.62 -10.93 11.28
N ILE A 38 -6.52 -10.99 10.53
CA ILE A 38 -5.96 -12.21 9.97
C ILE A 38 -4.60 -12.47 10.63
N SER A 39 -4.36 -13.71 11.07
CA SER A 39 -3.08 -14.17 11.59
C SER A 39 -2.71 -15.49 10.92
N GLY A 40 -1.69 -15.48 10.08
CA GLY A 40 -1.37 -16.62 9.22
C GLY A 40 -2.56 -17.01 8.33
N ASP A 41 -3.02 -18.24 8.48
CA ASP A 41 -4.15 -18.77 7.73
C ASP A 41 -5.49 -18.67 8.48
N ARG A 42 -5.57 -17.86 9.55
CA ARG A 42 -6.75 -17.79 10.41
C ARG A 42 -7.34 -16.39 10.48
N ILE A 43 -8.65 -16.33 10.68
CA ILE A 43 -9.35 -15.10 11.01
C ILE A 43 -9.56 -15.08 12.52
N LEU A 44 -8.87 -14.16 13.20
CA LEU A 44 -8.94 -13.99 14.65
C LEU A 44 -10.17 -13.20 15.09
N GLY A 45 -10.65 -12.31 14.22
CA GLY A 45 -11.79 -11.46 14.48
C GLY A 45 -12.36 -10.90 13.20
N LYS A 46 -13.68 -10.77 13.16
CA LYS A 46 -14.36 -9.90 12.20
C LYS A 46 -15.46 -9.11 12.91
N ASN A 47 -15.63 -7.87 12.53
CA ASN A 47 -16.75 -7.05 12.92
C ASN A 47 -17.32 -6.34 11.69
N THR A 48 -18.63 -6.21 11.63
CA THR A 48 -19.34 -5.55 10.52
C THR A 48 -20.44 -4.66 11.07
N VAL A 49 -20.94 -3.77 10.23
CA VAL A 49 -22.12 -2.94 10.48
C VAL A 49 -23.14 -3.17 9.37
N ASP A 50 -24.36 -2.67 9.53
CA ASP A 50 -25.39 -2.76 8.50
C ASP A 50 -24.88 -2.15 7.18
N GLY A 51 -25.17 -2.83 6.06
CA GLY A 51 -24.68 -2.46 4.74
C GLY A 51 -23.28 -3.00 4.38
N ILE A 52 -22.60 -3.72 5.29
CA ILE A 52 -21.30 -4.35 5.00
C ILE A 52 -21.33 -5.83 5.35
N THR A 53 -20.97 -6.65 4.37
CA THR A 53 -20.86 -8.11 4.53
C THR A 53 -19.43 -8.57 4.27
N ILE A 54 -18.91 -9.45 5.14
CA ILE A 54 -17.62 -10.12 4.95
C ILE A 54 -17.88 -11.64 4.87
N ASN A 55 -17.71 -12.18 3.66
CA ASN A 55 -17.87 -13.58 3.32
C ASN A 55 -16.50 -14.28 3.27
N VAL A 56 -16.23 -15.14 4.24
CA VAL A 56 -14.99 -15.93 4.28
C VAL A 56 -15.22 -17.22 3.54
N LYS A 57 -14.45 -17.47 2.47
CA LYS A 57 -14.53 -18.70 1.67
C LYS A 57 -13.59 -19.78 2.19
N SER A 58 -12.37 -19.40 2.59
CA SER A 58 -11.39 -20.32 3.19
C SER A 58 -10.49 -19.60 4.18
N ALA A 59 -10.08 -20.27 5.24
CA ALA A 59 -9.10 -19.79 6.22
C ALA A 59 -8.38 -21.01 6.83
N GLU A 60 -7.59 -21.68 5.99
CA GLU A 60 -6.88 -22.91 6.34
C GLU A 60 -5.70 -23.16 5.38
N ASN A 61 -4.79 -24.04 5.79
CA ASN A 61 -3.67 -24.52 4.95
C ASN A 61 -2.80 -23.41 4.37
N GLY A 62 -2.49 -22.38 5.16
CA GLY A 62 -1.68 -21.25 4.70
C GLY A 62 -2.44 -20.20 3.87
N LYS A 63 -3.74 -20.41 3.60
CA LYS A 63 -4.54 -19.53 2.74
C LYS A 63 -5.75 -18.92 3.45
N VAL A 64 -5.96 -17.62 3.24
CA VAL A 64 -7.22 -16.92 3.56
C VAL A 64 -7.83 -16.37 2.28
N GLU A 65 -9.11 -16.67 2.04
CA GLU A 65 -9.89 -16.09 0.94
C GLU A 65 -11.18 -15.50 1.48
N TYR A 66 -11.42 -14.22 1.20
CA TYR A 66 -12.63 -13.54 1.60
C TYR A 66 -13.10 -12.51 0.57
N GLU A 67 -14.39 -12.22 0.62
CA GLU A 67 -15.05 -11.17 -0.15
C GLU A 67 -15.71 -10.19 0.83
N MET A 68 -15.47 -8.90 0.63
CA MET A 68 -16.14 -7.82 1.34
C MET A 68 -17.08 -7.09 0.37
N ILE A 69 -18.35 -7.00 0.74
CA ILE A 69 -19.40 -6.35 -0.04
C ILE A 69 -19.90 -5.15 0.78
N ILE A 70 -19.88 -3.98 0.15
CA ILE A 70 -20.39 -2.72 0.70
C ILE A 70 -21.58 -2.30 -0.16
N GLU A 71 -22.74 -2.16 0.46
CA GLU A 71 -24.00 -1.78 -0.20
C GLU A 71 -23.99 -0.31 -0.66
N ASP A 72 -24.89 0.01 -1.60
CA ASP A 72 -25.05 1.35 -2.14
C ASP A 72 -25.38 2.41 -1.06
N ASN A 73 -24.92 3.63 -1.30
CA ASN A 73 -25.18 4.83 -0.50
C ASN A 73 -24.57 4.80 0.91
N LEU A 74 -23.63 3.90 1.16
CA LEU A 74 -22.97 3.82 2.46
C LEU A 74 -21.85 4.85 2.58
N LYS A 75 -21.92 5.66 3.64
CA LYS A 75 -20.88 6.61 4.01
C LYS A 75 -20.44 6.32 5.43
N LEU A 76 -19.16 6.04 5.62
CA LEU A 76 -18.62 5.72 6.94
C LEU A 76 -17.76 6.86 7.45
N ASP A 77 -18.09 7.36 8.64
CA ASP A 77 -17.23 8.34 9.34
C ASP A 77 -15.91 7.71 9.83
N LYS A 78 -15.91 6.38 10.01
CA LYS A 78 -14.79 5.61 10.56
C LYS A 78 -14.22 4.66 9.50
N PRO A 79 -12.90 4.44 9.48
CA PRO A 79 -12.29 3.53 8.52
C PRO A 79 -12.63 2.07 8.81
N ILE A 80 -12.63 1.27 7.75
CA ILE A 80 -12.62 -0.19 7.78
C ILE A 80 -11.19 -0.65 8.04
N HIS A 81 -10.97 -1.39 9.14
CA HIS A 81 -9.65 -1.87 9.52
C HIS A 81 -9.36 -3.26 8.95
N MET A 82 -8.20 -3.42 8.32
CA MET A 82 -7.73 -4.70 7.78
C MET A 82 -6.39 -5.01 8.41
N CYS A 83 -6.39 -5.82 9.46
CA CYS A 83 -5.17 -6.17 10.18
C CYS A 83 -4.68 -7.54 9.71
N VAL A 84 -3.45 -7.59 9.22
CA VAL A 84 -2.81 -8.82 8.78
C VAL A 84 -1.54 -9.05 9.59
N GLY A 85 -1.41 -10.23 10.16
CA GLY A 85 -0.26 -10.63 10.96
C GLY A 85 0.25 -12.02 10.61
N PHE A 86 1.49 -12.29 11.01
CA PHE A 86 2.05 -13.63 11.01
C PHE A 86 3.09 -13.76 12.12
N LEU A 87 2.86 -14.69 13.07
CA LEU A 87 3.67 -14.77 14.29
C LEU A 87 4.61 -15.97 14.34
N LYS A 88 4.48 -16.92 13.40
CA LYS A 88 5.41 -18.06 13.34
C LYS A 88 6.76 -17.58 12.79
N LYS A 89 7.84 -18.22 13.24
CA LYS A 89 9.22 -17.91 12.81
C LYS A 89 9.52 -18.25 11.34
N GLN A 90 8.65 -19.01 10.70
CA GLN A 90 8.75 -19.34 9.28
C GLN A 90 7.38 -19.80 8.78
N GLY A 91 7.14 -19.61 7.48
CA GLY A 91 5.99 -20.17 6.79
C GLY A 91 5.51 -19.30 5.65
N GLU A 92 4.42 -19.75 5.03
CA GLU A 92 3.77 -19.05 3.94
C GLU A 92 2.39 -18.59 4.37
N GLN A 93 2.00 -17.42 3.87
CA GLN A 93 0.66 -16.86 4.01
C GLN A 93 0.22 -16.38 2.64
N TYR A 94 -0.90 -16.90 2.17
CA TYR A 94 -1.53 -16.44 0.94
C TYR A 94 -2.90 -15.84 1.25
N ILE A 95 -3.12 -14.59 0.87
CA ILE A 95 -4.40 -13.90 1.05
C ILE A 95 -4.97 -13.57 -0.31
N LYS A 96 -6.23 -13.99 -0.54
CA LYS A 96 -7.03 -13.55 -1.67
C LYS A 96 -8.22 -12.73 -1.15
N SER A 97 -8.28 -11.46 -1.55
CA SER A 97 -9.32 -10.53 -1.12
C SER A 97 -10.06 -9.97 -2.33
N THR A 98 -11.39 -9.85 -2.21
CA THR A 98 -12.21 -9.16 -3.21
C THR A 98 -13.09 -8.13 -2.50
N TYR A 99 -13.07 -6.89 -2.96
CA TYR A 99 -13.89 -5.80 -2.45
C TYR A 99 -14.88 -5.37 -3.53
N LYS A 100 -16.17 -5.36 -3.20
CA LYS A 100 -17.25 -4.86 -4.04
C LYS A 100 -17.87 -3.66 -3.34
N ILE A 101 -17.65 -2.48 -3.87
CA ILE A 101 -18.09 -1.22 -3.27
C ILE A 101 -19.22 -0.67 -4.15
N GLY A 102 -20.41 -0.58 -3.57
CA GLY A 102 -21.61 -0.09 -4.25
C GLY A 102 -21.54 1.39 -4.66
N LYS A 103 -22.63 1.89 -5.23
CA LYS A 103 -22.74 3.26 -5.75
C LYS A 103 -22.84 4.29 -4.63
N ASN A 104 -22.43 5.52 -4.91
CA ASN A 104 -22.57 6.67 -4.00
C ASN A 104 -21.94 6.46 -2.60
N CYS A 105 -20.88 5.66 -2.52
CA CYS A 105 -20.21 5.34 -1.27
C CYS A 105 -19.10 6.32 -0.92
N ASP A 106 -18.81 6.46 0.37
CA ASP A 106 -17.64 7.20 0.89
C ASP A 106 -16.98 6.35 1.97
N ILE A 107 -15.86 5.70 1.61
CA ILE A 107 -15.24 4.62 2.39
C ILE A 107 -13.75 4.85 2.55
N LYS A 108 -13.27 4.67 3.78
CA LYS A 108 -11.84 4.65 4.11
C LYS A 108 -11.44 3.24 4.54
N PHE A 109 -10.41 2.68 3.92
CA PHE A 109 -9.72 1.47 4.35
C PHE A 109 -8.41 1.84 5.02
N LEU A 110 -8.11 1.13 6.10
CA LEU A 110 -6.86 1.25 6.82
C LEU A 110 -6.30 -0.15 7.09
N SER A 111 -5.30 -0.53 6.29
CA SER A 111 -4.60 -1.79 6.36
C SER A 111 -3.32 -1.65 7.17
N HIS A 112 -3.12 -2.62 8.07
CA HIS A 112 -1.92 -2.72 8.89
C HIS A 112 -1.39 -4.14 8.82
N CYS A 113 -0.24 -4.29 8.20
CA CYS A 113 0.42 -5.57 8.00
C CYS A 113 1.66 -5.66 8.88
N SER A 114 1.72 -6.67 9.76
CA SER A 114 2.80 -6.84 10.71
C SER A 114 3.42 -8.23 10.69
N PHE A 115 4.72 -8.26 10.40
CA PHE A 115 5.52 -9.47 10.27
C PHE A 115 6.77 -9.39 11.16
N PRO A 116 6.59 -9.39 12.50
CA PRO A 116 7.65 -9.06 13.46
C PRO A 116 8.72 -10.14 13.61
N PHE A 117 8.51 -11.36 13.11
CA PHE A 117 9.43 -12.48 13.30
C PHE A 117 9.62 -13.32 12.04
N GLY A 118 10.86 -13.74 11.81
CA GLY A 118 11.14 -14.91 11.00
C GLY A 118 11.11 -14.71 9.49
N LYS A 119 11.33 -15.82 8.78
CA LYS A 119 11.36 -15.87 7.31
C LYS A 119 9.98 -16.24 6.78
N ILE A 120 9.22 -15.22 6.40
CA ILE A 120 7.85 -15.36 5.94
C ILE A 120 7.81 -15.13 4.43
N HIS A 121 7.00 -15.92 3.74
CA HIS A 121 6.53 -15.59 2.40
C HIS A 121 5.07 -15.16 2.51
N HIS A 122 4.83 -13.85 2.39
CA HIS A 122 3.49 -13.29 2.35
C HIS A 122 3.14 -12.97 0.90
N LYS A 123 2.12 -13.65 0.37
CA LYS A 123 1.57 -13.37 -0.94
C LYS A 123 0.14 -12.86 -0.82
N MET A 124 -0.17 -11.71 -1.40
CA MET A 124 -1.52 -11.16 -1.44
C MET A 124 -1.99 -10.90 -2.86
N GLU A 125 -3.22 -11.32 -3.16
CA GLU A 125 -3.95 -10.96 -4.37
C GLU A 125 -5.22 -10.23 -3.95
N SER A 126 -5.42 -9.04 -4.49
CA SER A 126 -6.48 -8.13 -4.09
C SER A 126 -7.18 -7.57 -5.32
N GLU A 127 -8.49 -7.75 -5.39
CA GLU A 127 -9.34 -7.19 -6.43
C GLU A 127 -10.35 -6.23 -5.81
N MET A 128 -10.42 -5.00 -6.29
CA MET A 128 -11.36 -3.99 -5.82
C MET A 128 -12.19 -3.46 -6.99
N TYR A 129 -13.50 -3.44 -6.81
CA TYR A 129 -14.46 -2.92 -7.78
C TYR A 129 -15.25 -1.78 -7.13
N ILE A 130 -15.03 -0.56 -7.61
CA ILE A 130 -15.64 0.67 -7.10
C ILE A 130 -16.72 1.11 -8.08
N ASP A 131 -17.98 1.03 -7.69
CA ASP A 131 -19.10 1.46 -8.52
C ASP A 131 -19.23 2.99 -8.57
N GLU A 132 -20.16 3.48 -9.38
CA GLU A 132 -20.31 4.89 -9.78
C GLU A 132 -20.51 5.86 -8.60
N ASN A 133 -19.94 7.07 -8.77
CA ASN A 133 -20.05 8.19 -7.84
C ASN A 133 -19.56 7.88 -6.42
N SER A 134 -18.60 6.95 -6.28
CA SER A 134 -18.05 6.54 -5.00
C SER A 134 -16.64 7.09 -4.79
N VAL A 135 -16.31 7.40 -3.53
CA VAL A 135 -14.98 7.86 -3.11
C VAL A 135 -14.40 6.82 -2.17
N VAL A 136 -13.22 6.31 -2.50
CA VAL A 136 -12.54 5.27 -1.73
C VAL A 136 -11.11 5.70 -1.46
N PHE A 137 -10.75 5.71 -0.18
CA PHE A 137 -9.38 5.89 0.28
C PHE A 137 -8.87 4.58 0.86
N MET A 138 -7.63 4.20 0.55
CA MET A 138 -6.95 3.03 1.08
C MET A 138 -5.54 3.42 1.52
N GLU A 139 -5.24 3.24 2.80
CA GLU A 139 -3.87 3.34 3.32
C GLU A 139 -3.43 1.96 3.81
N ASP A 140 -2.26 1.51 3.34
CA ASP A 140 -1.66 0.23 3.68
C ASP A 140 -0.26 0.45 4.25
N GLU A 141 -0.12 0.19 5.55
CA GLU A 141 1.12 0.36 6.28
C GLU A 141 1.71 -0.99 6.70
N HIS A 142 2.97 -1.19 6.32
CA HIS A 142 3.71 -2.43 6.55
C HIS A 142 4.82 -2.24 7.58
N PHE A 143 4.93 -3.21 8.49
CA PHE A 143 5.99 -3.32 9.46
C PHE A 143 6.59 -4.73 9.46
N HIS A 144 7.87 -4.81 9.13
CA HIS A 144 8.61 -6.06 8.95
C HIS A 144 9.69 -6.22 10.02
N ASN A 145 10.20 -7.44 10.15
CA ASN A 145 11.35 -7.70 11.00
C ASN A 145 12.66 -7.19 10.38
N GLU A 146 13.57 -6.69 11.23
CA GLU A 146 14.87 -6.14 10.79
C GLU A 146 15.92 -7.21 10.45
N LYS A 147 15.75 -8.45 10.93
CA LYS A 147 16.84 -9.43 10.98
C LYS A 147 16.81 -10.42 9.82
N ASP A 148 15.68 -11.11 9.66
CA ASP A 148 15.58 -12.28 8.79
C ASP A 148 15.07 -11.93 7.38
N GLY A 149 14.51 -10.72 7.22
CA GLY A 149 13.84 -10.28 6.01
C GLY A 149 12.51 -11.01 5.79
N ILE A 150 11.64 -10.44 4.95
CA ILE A 150 10.40 -11.06 4.50
C ILE A 150 10.42 -11.15 2.98
N PHE A 151 9.76 -12.16 2.41
CA PHE A 151 9.37 -12.14 1.00
C PHE A 151 7.90 -11.70 0.91
N LEU A 152 7.68 -10.46 0.49
CA LEU A 152 6.37 -9.84 0.35
C LEU A 152 6.05 -9.71 -1.15
N GLU A 153 5.02 -10.39 -1.62
CA GLU A 153 4.54 -10.33 -2.99
C GLU A 153 3.06 -9.93 -3.02
N THR A 154 2.74 -8.76 -3.56
CA THR A 154 1.38 -8.22 -3.56
C THR A 154 0.93 -7.81 -4.96
N TYR A 155 -0.28 -8.21 -5.30
CA TYR A 155 -0.94 -7.89 -6.57
C TYR A 155 -2.28 -7.25 -6.28
N TYR A 156 -2.44 -5.98 -6.66
CA TYR A 156 -3.65 -5.20 -6.52
C TYR A 156 -4.20 -4.87 -7.91
N TYR A 157 -5.47 -5.21 -8.12
CA TYR A 157 -6.24 -4.77 -9.28
C TYR A 157 -7.44 -3.97 -8.79
N THR A 158 -7.61 -2.76 -9.32
CA THR A 158 -8.75 -1.90 -8.98
C THR A 158 -9.45 -1.40 -10.23
N LYS A 159 -10.76 -1.63 -10.31
CA LYS A 159 -11.65 -1.04 -11.32
C LYS A 159 -12.41 0.13 -10.70
N VAL A 160 -12.27 1.32 -11.28
CA VAL A 160 -12.93 2.55 -10.83
C VAL A 160 -13.95 2.99 -11.87
N SER A 161 -15.23 2.84 -11.52
CA SER A 161 -16.35 3.22 -12.38
C SER A 161 -16.50 4.73 -12.53
N LYS A 162 -17.45 5.12 -13.38
CA LYS A 162 -17.72 6.51 -13.75
C LYS A 162 -17.91 7.43 -12.55
N ASN A 163 -17.33 8.62 -12.63
CA ASN A 163 -17.38 9.67 -11.59
C ASN A 163 -16.84 9.25 -10.21
N SER A 164 -16.09 8.14 -10.11
CA SER A 164 -15.56 7.65 -8.83
C SER A 164 -14.10 8.04 -8.63
N VAL A 165 -13.66 8.04 -7.37
CA VAL A 165 -12.31 8.42 -6.95
C VAL A 165 -11.69 7.32 -6.12
N PHE A 166 -10.43 6.99 -6.42
CA PHE A 166 -9.62 6.05 -5.66
C PHE A 166 -8.29 6.68 -5.24
N ASP A 167 -8.00 6.73 -3.94
CA ASP A 167 -6.71 7.17 -3.39
C ASP A 167 -6.09 5.97 -2.65
N SER A 168 -5.00 5.42 -3.18
CA SER A 168 -4.27 4.31 -2.60
C SER A 168 -2.87 4.74 -2.18
N ARG A 169 -2.53 4.49 -0.91
CA ARG A 169 -1.23 4.83 -0.34
C ARG A 169 -0.61 3.63 0.35
N PHE A 170 0.56 3.22 -0.14
CA PHE A 170 1.36 2.16 0.45
C PHE A 170 2.59 2.73 1.15
N LYS A 171 2.83 2.30 2.39
CA LYS A 171 3.96 2.75 3.22
C LYS A 171 4.71 1.58 3.84
N LEU A 172 6.01 1.52 3.54
CA LEU A 172 6.97 0.63 4.18
C LEU A 172 8.26 1.41 4.45
N THR A 173 8.19 2.31 5.43
CA THR A 173 9.23 3.31 5.68
C THR A 173 9.88 3.18 7.06
N LYS A 174 9.28 2.41 7.96
CA LYS A 174 9.72 2.28 9.37
C LYS A 174 10.63 1.09 9.62
N SER A 175 10.52 0.04 8.81
CA SER A 175 11.29 -1.19 8.91
C SER A 175 11.97 -1.54 7.59
N ARG A 176 12.80 -2.57 7.58
CA ARG A 176 13.32 -3.17 6.33
C ARG A 176 12.23 -3.59 5.36
N ALA A 177 12.52 -3.51 4.07
CA ALA A 177 11.64 -4.03 3.03
C ALA A 177 11.75 -5.56 2.89
N GLY A 178 12.95 -6.13 2.98
CA GLY A 178 13.22 -7.52 2.63
C GLY A 178 13.26 -7.72 1.12
N ASN A 179 12.59 -8.75 0.62
CA ASN A 179 12.33 -8.95 -0.80
C ASN A 179 10.88 -8.56 -1.08
N LEU A 180 10.69 -7.37 -1.64
CA LEU A 180 9.42 -6.71 -1.84
C LEU A 180 9.06 -6.70 -3.31
N LYS A 181 7.84 -7.15 -3.61
CA LYS A 181 7.23 -7.04 -4.93
C LYS A 181 5.81 -6.50 -4.79
N ILE A 182 5.55 -5.34 -5.38
CA ILE A 182 4.25 -4.67 -5.36
C ILE A 182 3.81 -4.40 -6.78
N HIS A 183 2.68 -4.96 -7.17
CA HIS A 183 2.09 -4.78 -8.50
C HIS A 183 0.71 -4.17 -8.34
N MET A 184 0.55 -2.91 -8.67
CA MET A 184 -0.74 -2.20 -8.63
C MET A 184 -1.21 -1.89 -10.04
N THR A 185 -2.45 -2.24 -10.36
CA THR A 185 -3.11 -1.88 -11.63
C THR A 185 -4.44 -1.21 -11.33
N VAL A 186 -4.68 -0.06 -11.96
CA VAL A 186 -5.95 0.66 -11.87
C VAL A 186 -6.53 0.92 -13.26
N ASP A 187 -7.81 0.58 -13.41
CA ASP A 187 -8.61 0.83 -14.61
C ASP A 187 -9.64 1.93 -14.34
N LEU A 188 -9.57 3.02 -15.08
CA LEU A 188 -10.39 4.22 -14.88
C LEU A 188 -11.42 4.39 -16.00
N ASP A 189 -12.71 4.42 -15.64
CA ASP A 189 -13.81 4.75 -16.55
C ASP A 189 -14.02 6.28 -16.69
N GLU A 190 -15.11 6.69 -17.35
CA GLU A 190 -15.41 8.10 -17.65
C GLU A 190 -15.39 8.96 -16.40
N ASP A 191 -14.67 10.09 -16.43
CA ASP A 191 -14.52 11.03 -15.29
C ASP A 191 -13.96 10.39 -13.99
N ALA A 192 -13.51 9.12 -14.03
CA ALA A 192 -12.93 8.44 -12.89
C ALA A 192 -11.51 8.96 -12.57
N LYS A 193 -11.15 8.96 -11.29
CA LYS A 193 -9.85 9.46 -10.83
C LYS A 193 -9.12 8.47 -9.95
N ALA A 194 -7.80 8.39 -10.09
CA ALA A 194 -6.98 7.67 -9.13
C ALA A 194 -5.67 8.38 -8.74
N LEU A 195 -5.26 8.16 -7.50
CA LEU A 195 -3.92 8.39 -6.98
C LEU A 195 -3.37 7.05 -6.47
N LEU A 196 -2.21 6.65 -6.97
CA LEU A 196 -1.37 5.61 -6.39
C LEU A 196 -0.15 6.30 -5.78
N GLU A 197 0.10 6.13 -4.48
CA GLU A 197 1.30 6.61 -3.80
C GLU A 197 2.02 5.45 -3.11
N SER A 198 3.26 5.18 -3.48
CA SER A 198 4.10 4.18 -2.82
C SER A 198 5.32 4.83 -2.19
N LYS A 199 5.54 4.59 -0.89
CA LYS A 199 6.70 5.07 -0.12
C LYS A 199 7.43 3.89 0.52
N VAL A 200 8.66 3.63 0.09
CA VAL A 200 9.46 2.50 0.55
C VAL A 200 10.87 2.92 0.94
N TRP A 201 11.32 2.45 2.10
CA TRP A 201 12.71 2.58 2.54
C TRP A 201 13.38 1.21 2.60
N GLY A 202 14.24 0.93 1.62
CA GLY A 202 15.08 -0.26 1.59
C GLY A 202 16.41 -0.07 2.32
N LYS A 203 16.82 -1.08 3.10
CA LYS A 203 18.04 -1.08 3.92
C LYS A 203 18.79 -2.40 3.75
N ASN A 204 20.05 -2.43 4.19
CA ASN A 204 20.91 -3.62 4.12
C ASN A 204 20.97 -4.22 2.70
N ASP A 205 20.50 -5.45 2.51
CA ASP A 205 20.49 -6.22 1.27
C ASP A 205 19.08 -6.36 0.65
N ASP A 206 18.19 -5.41 0.93
CA ASP A 206 16.82 -5.42 0.45
C ASP A 206 16.73 -5.44 -1.10
N LYS A 207 15.69 -6.08 -1.61
CA LYS A 207 15.32 -6.11 -3.02
C LYS A 207 13.90 -5.57 -3.16
N ILE A 208 13.71 -4.56 -3.98
CA ILE A 208 12.44 -3.86 -4.14
C ILE A 208 12.07 -3.88 -5.62
N GLU A 209 10.88 -4.37 -5.93
CA GLU A 209 10.24 -4.30 -7.24
C GLU A 209 8.87 -3.64 -7.05
N ILE A 210 8.68 -2.46 -7.63
CA ILE A 210 7.40 -1.76 -7.62
C ILE A 210 6.94 -1.62 -9.07
N LYS A 211 5.75 -2.10 -9.36
CA LYS A 211 5.09 -1.93 -10.65
C LYS A 211 3.73 -1.29 -10.45
N GLU A 212 3.52 -0.13 -11.07
CA GLU A 212 2.26 0.60 -11.01
C GLU A 212 1.75 0.87 -12.42
N ILE A 213 0.50 0.50 -12.70
CA ILE A 213 -0.12 0.62 -14.03
C ILE A 213 -1.41 1.44 -13.90
N VAL A 214 -1.49 2.54 -14.64
CA VAL A 214 -2.65 3.42 -14.72
C VAL A 214 -3.26 3.36 -16.11
N ASN A 215 -4.42 2.72 -16.24
CA ASN A 215 -5.16 2.62 -17.49
C ASN A 215 -6.30 3.64 -17.54
N LEU A 216 -6.14 4.67 -18.36
CA LEU A 216 -7.09 5.76 -18.55
C LEU A 216 -8.10 5.41 -19.65
N ASN A 217 -9.03 4.53 -19.33
CA ASN A 217 -9.91 3.87 -20.29
C ASN A 217 -11.16 4.67 -20.66
N GLY A 218 -11.60 5.60 -19.80
CA GLY A 218 -12.77 6.46 -20.04
C GLY A 218 -12.43 7.91 -20.38
N GLU A 219 -13.34 8.57 -21.08
CA GLU A 219 -13.24 10.01 -21.40
C GLU A 219 -13.03 10.82 -20.11
N LYS A 220 -12.11 11.79 -20.13
CA LYS A 220 -11.79 12.67 -18.98
C LYS A 220 -11.30 11.94 -17.71
N SER A 221 -10.97 10.65 -17.79
CA SER A 221 -10.33 9.95 -16.68
C SER A 221 -8.99 10.59 -16.33
N SER A 222 -8.61 10.58 -15.05
CA SER A 222 -7.36 11.18 -14.59
C SER A 222 -6.65 10.32 -13.56
N GLY A 223 -5.36 10.05 -13.76
CA GLY A 223 -4.60 9.18 -12.88
C GLY A 223 -3.22 9.75 -12.55
N ILE A 224 -2.80 9.56 -11.30
CA ILE A 224 -1.47 9.93 -10.82
C ILE A 224 -0.84 8.72 -10.16
N ALA A 225 0.41 8.41 -10.52
CA ALA A 225 1.25 7.45 -9.81
C ALA A 225 2.46 8.19 -9.22
N LYS A 226 2.64 8.09 -7.91
CA LYS A 226 3.75 8.70 -7.17
C LYS A 226 4.55 7.63 -6.46
N THR A 227 5.82 7.48 -6.79
CA THR A 227 6.68 6.49 -6.15
C THR A 227 7.88 7.16 -5.51
N TYR A 228 8.09 6.90 -4.22
CA TYR A 228 9.25 7.34 -3.46
C TYR A 228 9.99 6.12 -2.92
N VAL A 229 11.23 5.92 -3.36
CA VAL A 229 12.10 4.85 -2.84
C VAL A 229 13.36 5.46 -2.27
N PHE A 230 13.66 5.18 -1.00
CA PHE A 230 14.98 5.41 -0.46
C PHE A 230 15.72 4.07 -0.34
N ALA A 231 16.73 3.88 -1.18
CA ALA A 231 17.56 2.69 -1.23
C ALA A 231 18.88 2.93 -0.50
N GLN A 232 19.08 2.23 0.60
CA GLN A 232 20.26 2.37 1.46
C GLN A 232 21.16 1.12 1.43
N ASP A 233 22.43 1.29 1.78
CA ASP A 233 23.43 0.25 2.01
C ASP A 233 23.80 -0.54 0.74
N SER A 234 23.19 -1.70 0.52
CA SER A 234 23.34 -2.58 -0.65
C SER A 234 21.99 -2.93 -1.29
N THR A 235 20.97 -2.09 -1.06
CA THR A 235 19.62 -2.28 -1.61
C THR A 235 19.63 -2.25 -3.14
N ASN A 236 18.85 -3.14 -3.76
CA ASN A 236 18.51 -3.09 -5.17
C ASN A 236 17.03 -2.74 -5.33
N ALA A 237 16.71 -1.66 -6.03
CA ALA A 237 15.35 -1.22 -6.28
C ALA A 237 15.09 -1.03 -7.78
N GLU A 238 13.99 -1.60 -8.25
CA GLU A 238 13.44 -1.38 -9.60
C GLU A 238 12.01 -0.87 -9.48
N VAL A 239 11.75 0.26 -10.13
CA VAL A 239 10.43 0.89 -10.19
C VAL A 239 9.99 0.93 -11.66
N ILE A 240 8.80 0.42 -11.95
CA ILE A 240 8.19 0.41 -13.27
C ILE A 240 6.83 1.09 -13.16
N ASN A 241 6.70 2.29 -13.72
CA ASN A 241 5.41 2.99 -13.77
C ASN A 241 4.92 3.04 -15.22
N GLU A 242 3.69 2.60 -15.44
CA GLU A 242 3.05 2.59 -16.74
C GLU A 242 1.79 3.45 -16.74
N ALA A 243 1.61 4.28 -17.76
CA ALA A 243 0.38 5.04 -17.98
C ALA A 243 -0.09 4.90 -19.42
N TYR A 244 -1.37 4.56 -19.58
CA TYR A 244 -2.00 4.32 -20.87
C TYR A 244 -3.15 5.29 -21.09
N GLY A 245 -2.94 6.31 -21.93
CA GLY A 245 -3.95 7.30 -22.33
C GLY A 245 -4.83 6.73 -23.43
N ASN A 246 -5.90 6.02 -23.06
CA ASN A 246 -6.73 5.23 -24.00
C ASN A 246 -7.98 5.98 -24.49
N ALA A 247 -8.33 7.10 -23.87
CA ALA A 247 -9.59 7.81 -24.10
C ALA A 247 -9.40 9.33 -24.23
N PRO A 248 -10.34 10.04 -24.88
CA PRO A 248 -10.19 11.46 -25.13
C PRO A 248 -10.20 12.27 -23.84
N TYR A 249 -9.37 13.32 -23.81
CA TYR A 249 -9.20 14.22 -22.67
C TYR A 249 -8.75 13.54 -21.37
N SER A 250 -8.27 12.29 -21.45
CA SER A 250 -7.68 11.61 -20.31
C SER A 250 -6.33 12.21 -19.94
N LYS A 251 -6.01 12.20 -18.65
CA LYS A 251 -4.79 12.83 -18.11
C LYS A 251 -4.04 11.92 -17.15
N GLY A 252 -2.79 11.62 -17.48
CA GLY A 252 -1.90 10.83 -16.65
C GLY A 252 -0.68 11.62 -16.19
N HIS A 253 -0.26 11.42 -14.94
CA HIS A 253 0.99 11.93 -14.42
C HIS A 253 1.74 10.86 -13.63
N ILE A 254 3.03 10.70 -13.89
CA ILE A 254 3.92 9.82 -13.13
C ILE A 254 4.97 10.70 -12.46
N GLU A 255 5.16 10.54 -11.15
CA GLU A 255 6.18 11.21 -10.35
C GLU A 255 7.03 10.17 -9.62
N CYS A 256 8.32 10.09 -9.95
CA CYS A 256 9.24 9.12 -9.37
C CYS A 256 10.38 9.84 -8.63
N THR A 257 10.63 9.45 -7.39
CA THR A 257 11.75 9.96 -6.59
C THR A 257 12.47 8.80 -5.93
N GLU A 258 13.61 8.42 -6.50
CA GLU A 258 14.43 7.36 -5.97
C GLU A 258 15.78 7.89 -5.48
N ILE A 259 16.00 7.79 -4.17
CA ILE A 259 17.20 8.29 -3.51
C ILE A 259 18.11 7.12 -3.16
N SER A 260 19.39 7.21 -3.49
CA SER A 260 20.40 6.19 -3.20
C SER A 260 21.45 6.68 -2.19
N LYS A 261 21.78 5.84 -1.21
CA LYS A 261 22.89 6.05 -0.26
C LYS A 261 23.54 4.73 0.16
N GLY A 262 24.75 4.48 -0.33
CA GLY A 262 25.53 3.31 0.07
C GLY A 262 26.58 2.95 -0.98
N SER A 263 27.45 1.99 -0.65
CA SER A 263 28.57 1.59 -1.51
C SER A 263 28.20 0.58 -2.60
N ASN A 264 27.04 -0.07 -2.50
CA ASN A 264 26.57 -1.08 -3.47
C ASN A 264 25.05 -0.99 -3.70
N VAL A 265 24.52 0.23 -3.77
CA VAL A 265 23.11 0.48 -4.05
C VAL A 265 22.88 0.51 -5.56
N HIS A 266 21.84 -0.19 -6.01
CA HIS A 266 21.37 -0.19 -7.40
C HIS A 266 19.92 0.29 -7.43
N VAL A 267 19.63 1.29 -8.25
CA VAL A 267 18.29 1.86 -8.39
C VAL A 267 18.01 2.04 -9.87
N SER A 268 16.87 1.54 -10.31
CA SER A 268 16.37 1.63 -11.68
C SER A 268 14.94 2.17 -11.67
N THR A 269 14.64 3.08 -12.58
CA THR A 269 13.28 3.59 -12.81
C THR A 269 12.95 3.48 -14.30
N ILE A 270 11.82 2.86 -14.63
CA ILE A 270 11.42 2.52 -15.99
C ILE A 270 10.01 3.06 -16.24
N PRO A 271 9.88 4.28 -16.78
CA PRO A 271 8.60 4.85 -17.16
C PRO A 271 8.12 4.32 -18.52
N ILE A 272 6.85 3.96 -18.62
CA ILE A 272 6.21 3.54 -19.88
C ILE A 272 4.93 4.36 -20.07
N LEU A 273 4.99 5.38 -20.93
CA LEU A 273 3.83 6.20 -21.27
C LEU A 273 3.38 5.83 -22.68
N ARG A 274 2.12 5.41 -22.84
CA ARG A 274 1.53 5.09 -24.15
C ARG A 274 0.26 5.89 -24.38
N VAL A 275 0.30 6.75 -25.40
CA VAL A 275 -0.85 7.51 -25.87
C VAL A 275 -1.51 6.72 -26.99
N ASN A 276 -2.71 6.22 -26.74
CA ASN A 276 -3.53 5.47 -27.70
C ASN A 276 -4.71 6.30 -28.23
N ASN A 277 -4.94 7.49 -27.67
CA ASN A 277 -5.90 8.47 -28.13
C ASN A 277 -5.23 9.85 -28.31
N ASP A 278 -5.47 10.53 -29.43
CA ASP A 278 -4.81 11.80 -29.79
C ASP A 278 -5.18 12.99 -28.89
N LEU A 279 -6.27 12.89 -28.13
CA LEU A 279 -6.71 13.90 -27.17
C LEU A 279 -6.27 13.59 -25.73
N ALA A 280 -5.47 12.53 -25.50
CA ALA A 280 -4.94 12.19 -24.18
C ALA A 280 -3.62 12.93 -23.89
N GLU A 281 -3.39 13.25 -22.62
CA GLU A 281 -2.17 13.90 -22.14
C GLU A 281 -1.51 13.05 -21.06
N LEU A 282 -0.24 12.70 -21.25
CA LEU A 282 0.56 11.98 -20.26
C LEU A 282 1.83 12.77 -19.95
N THR A 283 2.19 12.86 -18.68
CA THR A 283 3.38 13.56 -18.20
C THR A 283 4.18 12.69 -17.25
N HIS A 284 5.48 12.95 -17.17
CA HIS A 284 6.40 12.19 -16.32
C HIS A 284 7.49 13.09 -15.74
N GLU A 285 7.70 12.98 -14.43
CA GLU A 285 8.76 13.64 -13.69
C GLU A 285 9.52 12.58 -12.87
N ALA A 286 10.85 12.56 -12.99
CA ALA A 286 11.69 11.61 -12.26
C ALA A 286 12.93 12.27 -11.66
N SER A 287 13.30 11.85 -10.46
CA SER A 287 14.51 12.24 -9.76
C SER A 287 15.19 11.00 -9.16
N VAL A 288 16.25 10.52 -9.81
CA VAL A 288 17.06 9.38 -9.35
C VAL A 288 18.45 9.83 -8.93
N GLY A 289 18.86 9.54 -7.70
CA GLY A 289 20.25 9.76 -7.29
C GLY A 289 20.45 10.06 -5.81
N ARG A 290 21.51 10.81 -5.49
CA ARG A 290 21.85 11.15 -4.10
C ARG A 290 20.94 12.23 -3.52
N VAL A 291 20.91 12.31 -2.18
CA VAL A 291 20.30 13.43 -1.44
C VAL A 291 20.85 14.78 -1.92
N ASN A 292 20.00 15.81 -1.96
CA ASN A 292 20.40 17.15 -2.37
C ASN A 292 21.54 17.69 -1.47
N PRO A 293 22.73 18.00 -2.03
CA PRO A 293 23.88 18.45 -1.25
C PRO A 293 23.64 19.75 -0.48
N GLN A 294 22.84 20.68 -1.02
CA GLN A 294 22.58 21.98 -0.38
C GLN A 294 21.70 21.81 0.86
N GLN A 295 20.71 20.90 0.80
CA GLN A 295 19.90 20.54 1.97
C GLN A 295 20.76 19.87 3.05
N LEU A 296 21.65 18.97 2.63
CA LEU A 296 22.58 18.26 3.51
C LEU A 296 23.53 19.24 4.22
N GLU A 297 24.21 20.10 3.47
CA GLU A 297 25.12 21.13 4.00
C GLU A 297 24.41 22.09 4.97
N THR A 298 23.16 22.48 4.66
CA THR A 298 22.36 23.35 5.53
C THR A 298 22.07 22.71 6.89
N LEU A 299 21.75 21.41 6.89
CA LEU A 299 21.47 20.66 8.12
C LEU A 299 22.76 20.38 8.90
N MET A 300 23.86 20.09 8.21
CA MET A 300 25.18 19.92 8.85
C MET A 300 25.69 21.21 9.47
N ALA A 301 25.48 22.36 8.82
CA ALA A 301 25.80 23.68 9.38
C ALA A 301 24.99 24.01 10.64
N LYS A 302 23.83 23.36 10.83
CA LYS A 302 23.01 23.44 12.05
C LYS A 302 23.44 22.43 13.14
N GLY A 303 24.51 21.68 12.92
CA GLY A 303 25.12 20.79 13.90
C GLY A 303 24.75 19.32 13.78
N LEU A 304 24.02 18.91 12.73
CA LEU A 304 23.76 17.50 12.45
C LEU A 304 24.97 16.83 11.78
N THR A 305 25.18 15.55 12.07
CA THR A 305 26.07 14.71 11.26
C THR A 305 25.48 14.49 9.86
N GLU A 306 26.29 14.05 8.90
CA GLU A 306 25.82 13.72 7.55
C GLU A 306 24.69 12.67 7.58
N ASP A 307 24.82 11.65 8.44
CA ASP A 307 23.82 10.60 8.59
C ASP A 307 22.51 11.12 9.19
N GLU A 308 22.56 11.90 10.26
CA GLU A 308 21.38 12.52 10.87
C GLU A 308 20.68 13.48 9.90
N ALA A 309 21.45 14.28 9.16
CA ALA A 309 20.93 15.20 8.16
C ALA A 309 20.27 14.44 7.00
N THR A 310 20.90 13.38 6.49
CA THR A 310 20.32 12.50 5.47
C THR A 310 19.00 11.93 5.97
N GLU A 311 19.00 11.32 7.15
CA GLU A 311 17.82 10.68 7.72
C GLU A 311 16.67 11.68 7.90
N LEU A 312 16.96 12.91 8.32
CA LEU A 312 15.95 13.96 8.46
C LEU A 312 15.34 14.37 7.10
N ILE A 313 16.16 14.50 6.05
CA ILE A 313 15.69 14.80 4.70
C ILE A 313 14.78 13.68 4.19
N ILE A 314 15.24 12.43 4.32
CA ILE A 314 14.47 11.25 3.91
C ILE A 314 13.15 11.15 4.65
N LYS A 315 13.14 11.33 5.98
CA LYS A 315 11.90 11.35 6.76
C LYS A 315 10.97 12.47 6.32
N GLY A 316 11.49 13.61 5.88
CA GLY A 316 10.69 14.70 5.32
C GLY A 316 10.03 14.33 3.98
N ILE A 317 10.74 13.60 3.12
CA ILE A 317 10.24 13.14 1.80
C ILE A 317 9.23 12.00 1.96
N LEU A 318 9.48 11.08 2.89
CA LEU A 318 8.66 9.89 3.13
C LEU A 318 7.49 10.11 4.12
N LYS A 319 7.29 11.34 4.61
CA LYS A 319 6.15 11.69 5.47
C LYS A 319 4.84 11.74 4.67
#